data_AF-A0A3Q4GUN2-F1
#
_entry.id   AF-A0A3Q4GUN2-F1
#
_cell.length_a   1.000
_cell.length_b   1.000
_cell.length_c   1.000
_cell.angle_alpha   90.00
_cell.angle_beta   90.00
_cell.angle_gamma   90.00
#
_symmetry.space_group_name_H-M   'P 1'
#
loop_
_entity.id
_entity.type
_entity.pdbx_description
1 polymer ?
#
loop_
_entity_poly.entity_id
_entity_poly.type
_entity_poly.pdbx_seq_one_letter_code
_entity_poly.pdbx_strand_id
1 'polypeptide(L)'
;MASRTMANLPSGFGICSTLPDILYLPELVFGGLVWILVACTLVVPHNPQGWVMFVSVFCFVMTFIWMVVFACGTHHNKASWAAADLLYHGIAAFFYLSASVALAKVTLDLSGKQGNSTTTEQRNYKLDVSAVVFSYVATLLYFVHTILSAIRWKSF
;
A
#
# COMPACT_ATOMS: atom_id res chain seq x y z
N MET A 1 -10.91 -8.55 -34.19
CA MET A 1 -9.52 -8.94 -33.85
C MET A 1 -9.19 -8.34 -32.48
N ALA A 2 -9.70 -8.95 -31.41
CA ALA A 2 -9.68 -8.36 -30.06
C ALA A 2 -8.48 -8.85 -29.23
N SER A 3 -7.82 -7.89 -28.58
CA SER A 3 -6.97 -7.96 -27.38
C SER A 3 -5.88 -9.02 -27.32
N ARG A 4 -4.66 -8.65 -27.74
CA ARG A 4 -3.39 -9.29 -27.35
C ARG A 4 -2.57 -8.46 -26.34
N THR A 5 -3.16 -7.38 -25.81
CA THR A 5 -2.45 -6.42 -24.96
C THR A 5 -2.29 -6.91 -23.51
N MET A 6 -3.03 -7.94 -23.09
CA MET A 6 -3.02 -8.46 -21.71
C MET A 6 -1.95 -9.53 -21.45
N ALA A 7 -1.27 -10.05 -22.48
CA ALA A 7 -0.41 -11.22 -22.37
C ALA A 7 1.09 -10.91 -22.23
N ASN A 8 1.50 -9.64 -22.33
CA ASN A 8 2.90 -9.24 -22.20
C ASN A 8 3.06 -8.26 -21.04
N LEU A 9 4.05 -8.51 -20.18
CA LEU A 9 4.47 -7.53 -19.19
C LEU A 9 5.12 -6.33 -19.91
N PRO A 10 4.66 -5.10 -19.65
CA PRO A 10 5.28 -3.90 -20.21
C PRO A 10 6.67 -3.69 -19.62
N SER A 11 7.61 -3.25 -20.46
CA SER A 11 8.93 -2.76 -20.05
C SER A 11 9.06 -1.28 -20.41
N GLY A 12 9.71 -0.47 -19.56
CA GLY A 12 9.93 0.96 -19.81
C GLY A 12 8.75 1.87 -19.42
N PHE A 13 8.56 2.99 -20.15
CA PHE A 13 7.57 4.04 -19.80
C PHE A 13 6.09 3.61 -19.92
N GLY A 14 5.81 2.43 -20.49
CA GLY A 14 4.46 1.84 -20.58
C GLY A 14 3.88 1.41 -19.23
N ILE A 15 4.68 1.36 -18.17
CA ILE A 15 4.24 1.03 -16.80
C ILE A 15 3.22 2.05 -16.27
N CYS A 16 3.29 3.30 -16.73
CA CYS A 16 2.27 4.33 -16.41
C CYS A 16 0.96 4.19 -17.20
N SER A 17 0.81 3.20 -18.08
CA SER A 17 -0.34 3.14 -19.00
C SER A 17 -0.96 1.76 -19.18
N THR A 18 -0.43 0.71 -18.55
CA THR A 18 -0.96 -0.65 -18.65
C THR A 18 -1.37 -1.16 -17.27
N LEU A 19 -2.62 -1.58 -17.12
CA LEU A 19 -3.11 -2.27 -15.92
C LEU A 19 -2.47 -3.67 -15.88
N PRO A 20 -1.86 -4.11 -14.77
CA PRO A 20 -1.99 -3.61 -13.39
C PRO A 20 -0.95 -2.57 -12.95
N ASP A 21 0.10 -2.32 -13.73
CA ASP A 21 1.32 -1.69 -13.24
C ASP A 21 1.17 -0.17 -12.94
N ILE A 22 0.07 0.46 -13.38
CA ILE A 22 -0.31 1.82 -12.96
C ILE A 22 -0.57 1.92 -11.45
N LEU A 23 -0.94 0.81 -10.79
CA LEU A 23 -1.31 0.80 -9.36
C LEU A 23 -0.10 0.93 -8.43
N TYR A 24 1.11 0.61 -8.90
CA TYR A 24 2.35 0.82 -8.13
C TYR A 24 2.53 2.27 -7.68
N LEU A 25 2.16 3.24 -8.53
CA LEU A 25 2.31 4.67 -8.25
C LEU A 25 1.38 5.14 -7.12
N PRO A 26 0.05 4.94 -7.20
CA PRO A 26 -0.86 5.20 -6.08
C PRO A 26 -0.46 4.45 -4.81
N GLU A 27 -0.08 3.17 -4.89
CA GLU A 27 0.36 2.38 -3.73
C GLU A 27 1.56 3.01 -3.03
N LEU A 28 2.56 3.47 -3.80
CA LEU A 28 3.74 4.14 -3.29
C LEU A 28 3.38 5.50 -2.66
N VAL A 29 2.50 6.28 -3.30
CA VAL A 29 2.07 7.59 -2.78
C VAL A 29 1.30 7.42 -1.48
N PHE A 30 0.24 6.60 -1.47
CA PHE A 30 -0.58 6.42 -0.28
C PHE A 30 0.17 5.69 0.84
N GLY A 31 0.98 4.68 0.51
CA GLY A 31 1.85 4.04 1.50
C GLY A 31 2.89 5.01 2.08
N GLY A 32 3.48 5.84 1.22
CA GLY A 32 4.35 6.97 1.58
C GLY A 32 3.73 7.89 2.62
N LEU A 33 2.52 8.37 2.31
CA LEU A 33 1.77 9.27 3.18
C LEU A 33 1.48 8.65 4.55
N VAL A 34 1.13 7.36 4.61
CA VAL A 34 0.80 6.68 5.88
C VAL A 34 1.99 6.69 6.84
N TRP A 35 3.18 6.27 6.42
CA TRP A 35 4.31 6.21 7.35
C TRP A 35 4.86 7.60 7.69
N ILE A 36 4.77 8.58 6.78
CA ILE A 36 5.14 9.98 7.07
C ILE A 36 4.21 10.56 8.14
N LEU A 37 2.90 10.35 8.01
CA LEU A 37 1.92 10.87 8.99
C LEU A 37 2.09 10.21 10.36
N VAL A 38 2.33 8.89 10.41
CA VAL A 38 2.63 8.17 11.66
C VAL A 38 3.98 8.60 12.25
N ALA A 39 4.98 8.93 11.44
CA ALA A 39 6.23 9.49 11.92
C ALA A 39 6.04 10.88 12.55
N CYS A 40 5.15 11.70 11.98
CA CYS A 40 4.82 13.03 12.51
C CYS A 40 4.14 13.00 13.89
N THR A 41 3.49 11.89 14.26
CA THR A 41 2.93 11.68 15.61
C THR A 41 3.97 11.11 16.60
N LEU A 42 5.23 10.96 16.17
CA LEU A 42 6.33 10.37 16.92
C LEU A 42 6.07 8.92 17.36
N VAL A 43 5.17 8.21 16.65
CA VAL A 43 4.82 6.81 16.94
C VAL A 43 4.32 6.63 18.39
N VAL A 44 3.54 7.60 18.88
CA VAL A 44 2.85 7.53 20.18
C VAL A 44 1.37 7.19 20.01
N PRO A 45 0.89 6.05 20.57
CA PRO A 45 1.60 5.09 21.42
C PRO A 45 2.42 4.06 20.63
N HIS A 46 3.61 3.71 21.16
CA HIS A 46 4.55 2.78 20.53
C HIS A 46 3.90 1.48 20.03
N ASN A 47 2.99 0.92 20.83
CA ASN A 47 2.14 -0.20 20.43
C ASN A 47 0.68 0.28 20.37
N PRO A 48 -0.01 0.21 19.23
CA PRO A 48 0.33 -0.50 17.98
C PRO A 48 0.91 0.36 16.84
N GLN A 49 1.20 1.66 17.01
CA GLN A 49 1.68 2.48 15.88
C GLN A 49 3.03 2.01 15.30
N GLY A 50 3.89 1.37 16.09
CA GLY A 50 5.12 0.74 15.59
C GLY A 50 4.84 -0.35 14.55
N TRP A 51 3.75 -1.12 14.72
CA TRP A 51 3.31 -2.10 13.72
C TRP A 51 2.86 -1.43 12.42
N VAL A 52 2.08 -0.35 12.53
CA VAL A 52 1.62 0.44 11.37
C VAL A 52 2.80 0.99 10.59
N MET A 53 3.80 1.52 11.32
CA MET A 53 5.01 2.05 10.70
C MET A 53 5.83 0.96 10.01
N PHE A 54 6.03 -0.19 10.66
CA PHE A 54 6.73 -1.33 10.08
C PHE A 54 6.08 -1.81 8.78
N VAL A 55 4.76 -2.07 8.82
CA VAL A 55 4.00 -2.53 7.64
C VAL A 55 4.13 -1.54 6.50
N SER A 56 3.92 -0.26 6.79
CA SER A 56 3.87 0.77 5.75
C SER A 56 5.24 0.99 5.09
N VAL A 57 6.34 1.01 5.86
CA VAL A 57 7.69 1.13 5.31
C VAL A 57 8.09 -0.13 4.55
N PHE A 58 7.81 -1.33 5.10
CA PHE A 58 8.11 -2.59 4.44
C PHE A 58 7.45 -2.69 3.07
N CYS A 59 6.13 -2.45 3.01
CA CYS A 59 5.40 -2.46 1.76
C CYS A 59 5.86 -1.35 0.81
N PHE A 60 6.15 -0.14 1.30
CA PHE A 60 6.69 0.95 0.46
C PHE A 60 7.99 0.54 -0.25
N VAL A 61 8.94 -0.02 0.49
CA VAL A 61 10.24 -0.46 -0.07
C VAL A 61 10.04 -1.61 -1.06
N MET A 62 9.23 -2.61 -0.72
CA MET A 62 9.00 -3.77 -1.59
C MET A 62 8.25 -3.37 -2.88
N THR A 63 7.23 -2.53 -2.79
CA THR A 63 6.51 -1.97 -3.94
C THR A 63 7.43 -1.13 -4.82
N PHE A 64 8.35 -0.36 -4.23
CA PHE A 64 9.38 0.37 -4.98
C PHE A 64 10.33 -0.57 -5.72
N ILE A 65 10.80 -1.64 -5.07
CA ILE A 65 11.66 -2.65 -5.71
C ILE A 65 10.92 -3.32 -6.88
N TRP A 66 9.67 -3.72 -6.69
CA TRP A 66 8.85 -4.29 -7.75
C TRP A 66 8.70 -3.34 -8.94
N MET A 67 8.38 -2.07 -8.68
CA MET A 67 8.30 -1.04 -9.71
C MET A 67 9.60 -0.95 -10.52
N VAL A 68 10.77 -0.97 -9.87
CA VAL A 68 12.08 -0.93 -10.55
C VAL A 68 12.33 -2.20 -11.36
N VAL A 69 12.04 -3.38 -10.80
CA VAL A 69 12.23 -4.67 -11.50
C VAL A 69 11.35 -4.76 -12.75
N PHE A 70 10.10 -4.30 -12.68
CA PHE A 70 9.22 -4.25 -13.84
C PHE A 70 9.66 -3.17 -14.84
N ALA A 71 10.15 -2.00 -14.37
CA ALA A 71 10.73 -0.96 -15.22
C ALA A 71 11.94 -1.42 -16.03
N CYS A 72 12.82 -2.21 -15.41
CA CYS A 72 13.99 -2.79 -16.05
C CYS A 72 13.68 -3.97 -16.99
N GLY A 73 12.43 -4.46 -17.04
CA GLY A 73 12.02 -5.51 -17.99
C GLY A 73 12.63 -6.89 -17.72
N THR A 74 13.18 -7.14 -16.54
CA THR A 74 13.98 -8.35 -16.22
C THR A 74 13.14 -9.63 -16.04
N HIS A 75 11.82 -9.54 -16.17
CA HIS A 75 10.86 -10.61 -15.85
C HIS A 75 10.64 -11.65 -16.98
N HIS A 76 11.10 -11.40 -18.22
CA HIS A 76 11.04 -12.34 -19.36
C HIS A 76 9.69 -13.10 -19.53
N ASN A 77 8.54 -12.48 -19.20
CA ASN A 77 7.19 -13.05 -19.29
C ASN A 77 7.00 -14.45 -18.66
N LYS A 78 7.75 -14.82 -17.63
CA LYS A 78 7.53 -16.12 -16.97
C LYS A 78 6.31 -16.04 -16.07
N ALA A 79 5.44 -17.05 -16.16
CA ALA A 79 4.30 -17.20 -15.26
C ALA A 79 4.72 -16.94 -13.81
N SER A 80 5.79 -17.59 -13.31
CA SER A 80 6.34 -17.43 -11.96
C SER A 80 6.45 -15.99 -11.43
N TRP A 81 6.76 -14.99 -12.27
CA TRP A 81 6.83 -13.59 -11.84
C TRP A 81 5.45 -13.00 -11.55
N ALA A 82 4.43 -13.42 -12.31
CA ALA A 82 3.05 -13.02 -12.05
C ALA A 82 2.47 -13.64 -10.75
N ALA A 83 2.97 -14.79 -10.26
CA ALA A 83 2.51 -15.34 -8.96
C ALA A 83 3.23 -14.67 -7.83
N ALA A 84 4.52 -14.40 -7.99
CA ALA A 84 5.27 -13.66 -6.99
C ALA A 84 4.64 -12.27 -6.78
N ASP A 85 4.24 -11.62 -7.87
CA ASP A 85 3.49 -10.37 -7.85
C ASP A 85 2.11 -10.53 -7.18
N LEU A 86 1.31 -11.51 -7.57
CA LEU A 86 0.02 -11.84 -6.93
C LEU A 86 0.16 -12.07 -5.42
N LEU A 87 1.12 -12.91 -5.03
CA LEU A 87 1.34 -13.30 -3.63
C LEU A 87 1.78 -12.10 -2.80
N TYR A 88 2.67 -11.27 -3.34
CA TYR A 88 3.13 -10.06 -2.67
C TYR A 88 1.97 -9.09 -2.42
N HIS A 89 1.19 -8.74 -3.44
CA HIS A 89 0.08 -7.79 -3.27
C HIS A 89 -1.01 -8.34 -2.35
N GLY A 90 -1.25 -9.65 -2.37
CA GLY A 90 -2.20 -10.29 -1.46
C GLY A 90 -1.76 -10.21 0.01
N ILE A 91 -0.47 -10.50 0.28
CA ILE A 91 0.10 -10.36 1.64
C ILE A 91 0.13 -8.89 2.05
N ALA A 92 0.51 -7.98 1.16
CA ALA A 92 0.54 -6.55 1.42
C ALA A 92 -0.87 -6.01 1.76
N ALA A 93 -1.91 -6.44 1.06
CA ALA A 93 -3.29 -6.08 1.37
C ALA A 93 -3.69 -6.55 2.78
N PHE A 94 -3.32 -7.77 3.17
CA PHE A 94 -3.60 -8.29 4.51
C PHE A 94 -2.85 -7.53 5.61
N PHE A 95 -1.57 -7.23 5.39
CA PHE A 95 -0.78 -6.42 6.33
C PHE A 95 -1.30 -4.98 6.44
N TYR A 96 -1.62 -4.32 5.33
CA TYR A 96 -2.21 -2.98 5.38
C TYR A 96 -3.58 -2.98 6.05
N LEU A 97 -4.42 -4.00 5.84
CA LEU A 97 -5.68 -4.13 6.57
C LEU A 97 -5.45 -4.25 8.09
N SER A 98 -4.46 -5.05 8.51
CA SER A 98 -4.07 -5.17 9.92
C SER A 98 -3.59 -3.83 10.50
N ALA A 99 -2.73 -3.11 9.76
CA ALA A 99 -2.25 -1.80 10.14
C ALA A 99 -3.38 -0.76 10.22
N SER A 100 -4.32 -0.76 9.26
CA SER A 100 -5.48 0.13 9.25
C SER A 100 -6.37 -0.06 10.47
N VAL A 101 -6.66 -1.31 10.85
CA VAL A 101 -7.47 -1.61 12.04
C VAL A 101 -6.74 -1.16 13.32
N ALA A 102 -5.44 -1.41 13.41
CA ALA A 102 -4.62 -0.97 14.54
C ALA A 102 -4.59 0.56 14.66
N LEU A 103 -4.42 1.27 13.54
CA LEU A 103 -4.41 2.72 13.50
C LEU A 103 -5.80 3.31 13.83
N ALA A 104 -6.87 2.72 13.29
CA ALA A 104 -8.24 3.14 13.59
C ALA A 104 -8.57 3.02 15.08
N LYS A 105 -8.11 1.93 15.73
CA LYS A 105 -8.26 1.76 17.18
C LYS A 105 -7.57 2.90 17.94
N VAL A 106 -6.33 3.25 17.58
CA VAL A 106 -5.60 4.36 18.22
C VAL A 106 -6.33 5.69 18.06
N THR A 107 -6.84 5.97 16.85
CA THR A 107 -7.61 7.18 16.57
C THR A 107 -8.89 7.27 17.40
N LEU A 108 -9.60 6.16 17.59
CA LEU A 108 -10.80 6.11 18.43
C LEU A 108 -10.49 6.36 19.91
N ASP A 109 -9.40 5.78 20.42
CA ASP A 109 -8.93 6.00 21.80
C ASP A 109 -8.55 7.48 22.05
N LEU A 110 -7.99 8.16 21.04
CA LEU A 110 -7.69 9.60 21.08
C LEU A 110 -8.95 10.45 21.03
N SER A 111 -9.93 10.08 20.19
CA SER A 111 -11.22 10.78 20.09
C SER A 111 -11.95 10.83 21.44
N GLY A 112 -11.92 9.73 22.21
CA GLY A 112 -12.52 9.67 23.55
C GLY A 112 -11.89 10.61 24.59
N LYS A 113 -10.68 11.13 24.34
CA LYS A 113 -9.94 12.02 25.25
C LYS A 113 -10.02 13.50 24.86
N GLN A 114 -10.71 13.82 23.76
CA GLN A 114 -10.69 15.16 23.16
C GLN A 114 -11.32 16.28 24.02
N GLY A 115 -12.13 15.94 25.02
CA GLY A 115 -12.77 16.92 25.91
C GLY A 115 -11.81 17.74 26.78
N ASN A 116 -10.58 17.25 27.01
CA ASN A 116 -9.56 17.90 27.86
C ASN A 116 -8.18 17.97 27.18
N SER A 117 -8.12 17.77 25.86
CA SER A 117 -6.87 17.54 25.13
C SER A 117 -6.09 18.82 24.82
N THR A 118 -4.76 18.72 24.85
CA THR A 118 -3.84 19.81 24.46
C THR A 118 -3.84 20.07 22.95
N THR A 119 -3.34 21.24 22.51
CA THR A 119 -3.20 21.57 21.07
C THR A 119 -2.39 20.52 20.30
N THR A 120 -1.38 19.90 20.94
CA THR A 120 -0.56 18.84 20.36
C THR A 120 -1.38 17.56 20.11
N GLU A 121 -2.22 17.17 21.07
CA GLU A 121 -3.06 15.96 20.94
C GLU A 121 -4.13 16.13 19.86
N GLN A 122 -4.73 17.33 19.74
CA GLN A 122 -5.66 17.65 18.66
C GLN A 122 -4.99 17.58 17.28
N ARG A 123 -3.73 18.00 17.17
CA ARG A 123 -2.95 17.88 15.94
C ARG A 123 -2.69 16.40 15.62
N ASN A 124 -2.23 15.62 16.60
CA ASN A 124 -1.95 14.20 16.41
C ASN A 124 -3.21 13.42 16.02
N TYR A 125 -4.35 13.71 16.65
CA TYR A 125 -5.63 13.14 16.25
C TYR A 125 -5.95 13.38 14.77
N LYS A 126 -5.79 14.61 14.27
CA LYS A 126 -6.02 14.93 12.85
C LYS A 126 -5.05 14.19 11.91
N LEU A 127 -3.79 14.03 12.32
CA LEU A 127 -2.78 13.27 11.58
C LEU A 127 -3.11 11.77 11.55
N ASP A 128 -3.55 11.21 12.68
CA ASP A 128 -3.94 9.80 12.76
C ASP A 128 -5.22 9.53 11.95
N VAL A 129 -6.21 10.44 11.97
CA VAL A 129 -7.41 10.35 11.11
C VAL A 129 -7.04 10.30 9.63
N SER A 130 -6.15 11.20 9.16
CA SER A 130 -5.74 11.19 7.75
C SER A 130 -4.93 9.93 7.40
N ALA A 131 -4.05 9.49 8.31
CA ALA A 131 -3.30 8.25 8.14
C ALA A 131 -4.22 7.01 8.08
N VAL A 132 -5.30 6.96 8.88
CA VAL A 132 -6.32 5.91 8.80
C VAL A 132 -6.93 5.87 7.40
N VAL A 133 -7.41 7.01 6.91
CA VAL A 133 -8.04 7.09 5.57
C VAL A 133 -7.08 6.62 4.49
N PHE A 134 -5.84 7.13 4.48
CA PHE A 134 -4.85 6.71 3.48
C PHE A 134 -4.43 5.24 3.62
N SER A 135 -4.39 4.68 4.83
CA SER A 135 -4.10 3.26 5.03
C SER A 135 -5.20 2.35 4.46
N TYR A 136 -6.47 2.74 4.57
CA TYR A 136 -7.57 2.01 3.94
C TYR A 136 -7.55 2.14 2.42
N VAL A 137 -7.20 3.32 1.90
CA VAL A 137 -7.00 3.50 0.45
C VAL A 137 -5.87 2.62 -0.05
N ALA A 138 -4.73 2.58 0.64
CA ALA A 138 -3.62 1.69 0.32
C ALA A 138 -4.04 0.21 0.36
N THR A 139 -4.79 -0.21 1.39
CA THR A 139 -5.36 -1.57 1.47
C THR A 139 -6.19 -1.91 0.24
N LEU A 140 -7.09 -1.01 -0.19
CA LEU A 140 -7.92 -1.21 -1.36
C LEU A 140 -7.09 -1.28 -2.65
N LEU A 141 -6.06 -0.44 -2.78
CA LEU A 141 -5.17 -0.48 -3.94
C LEU A 141 -4.44 -1.82 -4.05
N TYR A 142 -3.79 -2.28 -2.97
CA TYR A 142 -3.14 -3.59 -2.93
C TYR A 142 -4.11 -4.73 -3.22
N PHE A 143 -5.35 -4.65 -2.71
CA PHE A 143 -6.37 -5.66 -2.97
C PHE A 143 -6.81 -5.68 -4.44
N VAL A 144 -7.07 -4.52 -5.04
CA VAL A 144 -7.41 -4.41 -6.48
C VAL A 144 -6.25 -4.91 -7.33
N HIS A 145 -5.01 -4.55 -6.98
CA HIS A 145 -3.81 -5.03 -7.65
C HIS A 145 -3.73 -6.56 -7.58
N THR A 146 -3.95 -7.16 -6.41
CA THR A 146 -4.01 -8.61 -6.24
C THR A 146 -5.01 -9.26 -7.21
N ILE A 147 -6.22 -8.70 -7.36
CA ILE A 147 -7.23 -9.22 -8.29
C ILE A 147 -6.75 -9.12 -9.75
N LEU A 148 -6.20 -7.98 -10.15
CA LEU A 148 -5.68 -7.79 -11.51
C LEU A 148 -4.49 -8.72 -11.79
N SER A 149 -3.60 -8.93 -10.81
CA SER A 149 -2.50 -9.89 -10.87
C SER A 149 -3.00 -11.33 -10.98
N ALA A 150 -4.10 -11.68 -10.33
CA ALA A 150 -4.72 -13.00 -10.44
C ALA A 150 -5.30 -13.23 -11.86
N ILE A 151 -5.97 -12.22 -12.41
CA ILE A 151 -6.48 -12.24 -13.79
C ILE A 151 -5.31 -12.38 -14.78
N ARG A 152 -4.23 -11.62 -14.56
CA ARG A 152 -3.00 -11.68 -15.38
C ARG A 152 -2.35 -13.06 -15.31
N TRP A 153 -2.15 -13.62 -14.11
CA TRP A 153 -1.60 -14.96 -13.92
C TRP A 153 -2.41 -16.04 -14.66
N LYS A 154 -3.75 -15.97 -14.61
CA LYS A 154 -4.63 -16.94 -15.29
C LYS A 154 -4.56 -16.85 -16.83
N SER A 155 -4.07 -15.73 -17.36
CA SER A 155 -3.93 -15.52 -18.80
C SER A 155 -2.61 -16.04 -19.38
N PHE A 156 -1.68 -16.53 -18.54
CA PHE A 156 -0.48 -17.25 -18.96
C PHE A 156 -0.77 -18.74 -19.14
#